data_AF-Q647Z8-F1
#
_entry.id   AF-Q647Z8-F1
#
_cell.length_a   1.000
_cell.length_b   1.000
_cell.length_c   1.000
_cell.angle_alpha   90.00
_cell.angle_beta   90.00
_cell.angle_gamma   90.00
#
_symmetry.space_group_name_H-M   'P 1'
#
loop_
_entity.id
_entity.type
_entity.pdbx_description
1 polymer ?
#
loop_
_entity_poly.entity_id
_entity_poly.type
_entity_poly.pdbx_seq_one_letter_code
_entity_poly.pdbx_strand_id
1 'polypeptide(L)'
;MKKILVIVVVLAIIVASFGVTLVIFKEIDNPERAYAGGISLELKDNNTARIEEILEEDLPVSYTVKYDRLPPRAYTVIPSSKFNSLKETLLKNERIGTIAVKQEDKDIYAFIRLLDDTDHADTNKLQEHLDKYSLEVKKVNRIYVRFSKHVKNEEIEHTINLLKNESNVIGASPALVEG
;
A
#
# COMPACT_ATOMS: atom_id res chain seq x y z
N MET A 1 36.29 -10.52 4.53
CA MET A 1 35.92 -9.80 3.28
C MET A 1 34.62 -10.29 2.65
N LYS A 2 34.37 -11.60 2.46
CA LYS A 2 33.11 -12.12 1.85
C LYS A 2 31.82 -11.65 2.54
N LYS A 3 31.77 -11.57 3.88
CA LYS A 3 30.57 -11.16 4.63
C LYS A 3 30.19 -9.68 4.45
N ILE A 4 31.19 -8.78 4.35
CA ILE A 4 30.96 -7.34 4.17
C ILE A 4 30.41 -7.07 2.76
N LEU A 5 30.94 -7.77 1.75
CA LEU A 5 30.46 -7.63 0.37
C LEU A 5 28.98 -8.04 0.24
N VAL A 6 28.56 -9.12 0.92
CA VAL A 6 27.16 -9.58 0.91
C VAL A 6 26.23 -8.55 1.55
N ILE A 7 26.63 -7.95 2.68
CA ILE A 7 25.83 -6.92 3.36
C ILE A 7 25.65 -5.68 2.47
N VAL A 8 26.72 -5.23 1.81
CA VAL A 8 26.67 -4.08 0.89
C VAL A 8 25.78 -4.35 -0.32
N VAL A 9 25.83 -5.56 -0.89
CA VAL A 9 24.96 -5.95 -2.01
C VAL A 9 23.50 -6.04 -1.59
N VAL A 10 23.19 -6.58 -0.40
CA VAL A 10 21.81 -6.62 0.12
C VAL A 10 21.27 -5.22 0.37
N LEU A 11 22.07 -4.31 0.95
CA LEU A 11 21.69 -2.91 1.14
C LEU A 11 21.47 -2.18 -0.19
N ALA A 12 22.33 -2.40 -1.19
CA ALA A 12 22.18 -1.81 -2.52
C ALA A 12 20.91 -2.31 -3.24
N ILE A 13 20.54 -3.58 -3.08
CA ILE A 13 19.29 -4.12 -3.61
C ILE A 13 18.09 -3.51 -2.91
N ILE A 14 18.11 -3.34 -1.58
CA ILE A 14 17.05 -2.66 -0.83
C ILE A 14 16.91 -1.22 -1.32
N VAL A 15 18.00 -0.45 -1.38
CA VAL A 15 17.98 0.94 -1.85
C VAL A 15 17.56 1.03 -3.32
N ALA A 16 17.92 0.08 -4.19
CA ALA A 16 17.44 0.06 -5.58
C ALA A 16 15.95 -0.33 -5.68
N SER A 17 15.46 -1.17 -4.78
CA SER A 17 14.04 -1.58 -4.70
C SER A 17 13.15 -0.42 -4.26
N PHE A 18 13.63 0.43 -3.35
CA PHE A 18 12.92 1.63 -2.86
C PHE A 18 13.26 2.90 -3.65
N GLY A 19 14.43 2.98 -4.27
CA GLY A 19 14.91 4.15 -5.02
C GLY A 19 14.15 4.38 -6.32
N VAL A 20 13.60 3.31 -6.93
CA VAL A 20 12.70 3.45 -8.08
C VAL A 20 11.35 4.04 -7.67
N THR A 21 10.92 3.89 -6.42
CA THR A 21 9.74 4.60 -5.89
C THR A 21 10.00 6.10 -5.84
N LEU A 22 11.21 6.53 -5.47
CA LEU A 22 11.59 7.95 -5.39
C LEU A 22 11.63 8.66 -6.75
N VAL A 23 11.96 7.95 -7.84
CA VAL A 23 12.10 8.57 -9.17
C VAL A 23 10.75 8.79 -9.87
N ILE A 24 9.71 8.02 -9.53
CA ILE A 24 8.34 8.28 -10.06
C ILE A 24 7.68 9.46 -9.32
N PHE A 25 8.17 9.83 -8.12
CA PHE A 25 7.71 11.02 -7.39
C PHE A 25 8.36 12.34 -7.84
N LYS A 26 9.18 12.34 -8.90
CA LYS A 26 9.83 13.54 -9.41
C LYS A 26 8.89 14.51 -10.15
N GLU A 27 7.61 14.14 -10.31
CA GLU A 27 6.56 15.00 -10.86
C GLU A 27 5.75 15.71 -9.74
N ILE A 28 6.29 15.75 -8.52
CA ILE A 28 5.84 16.62 -7.41
C ILE A 28 6.97 17.59 -7.09
N ASP A 29 7.20 18.58 -7.95
CA ASP A 29 8.22 19.64 -7.74
C ASP A 29 7.81 20.67 -6.64
N ASN A 30 6.92 20.30 -5.71
CA ASN A 30 6.67 21.05 -4.48
C ASN A 30 5.95 20.21 -3.39
N PRO A 31 6.64 19.26 -2.72
CA PRO A 31 6.05 18.47 -1.64
C PRO A 31 5.62 19.34 -0.44
N GLU A 32 6.19 20.54 -0.27
CA GLU A 32 5.80 21.53 0.76
C GLU A 32 4.38 22.11 0.57
N ARG A 33 3.72 21.86 -0.58
CA ARG A 33 2.38 22.37 -0.91
C ARG A 33 1.34 21.29 -1.19
N ALA A 34 1.67 20.02 -1.05
CA ALA A 34 0.68 18.97 -1.20
C ALA A 34 -0.19 18.92 0.06
N TYR A 35 -1.38 19.50 -0.03
CA TYR A 35 -2.39 19.37 1.00
C TYR A 35 -3.11 18.02 0.85
N ALA A 36 -3.51 17.44 1.97
CA ALA A 36 -4.40 16.30 2.03
C ALA A 36 -5.81 16.76 2.39
N GLY A 37 -6.79 16.29 1.63
CA GLY A 37 -8.21 16.39 1.99
C GLY A 37 -8.69 15.24 2.88
N GLY A 38 -7.85 14.22 3.07
CA GLY A 38 -8.16 13.04 3.87
C GLY A 38 -7.07 11.98 3.84
N ILE A 39 -7.36 10.80 4.40
CA ILE A 39 -6.52 9.59 4.36
C ILE A 39 -7.33 8.47 3.70
N SER A 40 -6.72 7.79 2.73
CA SER A 40 -7.24 6.52 2.21
C SER A 40 -6.65 5.38 3.02
N LEU A 41 -7.53 4.51 3.53
CA LEU A 41 -7.19 3.32 4.30
C LEU A 41 -7.66 2.06 3.56
N GLU A 42 -6.78 1.06 3.51
CA GLU A 42 -7.06 -0.27 3.00
C GLU A 42 -6.90 -1.29 4.12
N LEU A 43 -7.99 -1.91 4.56
CA LEU A 43 -8.05 -2.77 5.74
C LEU A 43 -8.24 -4.25 5.40
N LYS A 44 -7.72 -5.17 6.24
CA LYS A 44 -7.95 -6.62 6.09
C LYS A 44 -9.41 -6.98 6.37
N ASP A 45 -10.02 -6.34 7.36
CA ASP A 45 -11.42 -6.52 7.76
C ASP A 45 -12.08 -5.18 8.14
N ASN A 46 -13.23 -5.21 8.84
CA ASN A 46 -13.98 -4.01 9.25
C ASN A 46 -13.72 -3.59 10.71
N ASN A 47 -12.72 -4.15 11.38
CA ASN A 47 -12.36 -3.79 12.75
C ASN A 47 -11.59 -2.47 12.79
N THR A 48 -12.28 -1.39 13.16
CA THR A 48 -11.72 -0.03 13.15
C THR A 48 -11.37 0.53 14.52
N ALA A 49 -11.53 -0.23 15.63
CA ALA A 49 -11.42 0.33 16.98
C ALA A 49 -10.07 1.04 17.26
N ARG A 50 -8.94 0.38 16.97
CA ARG A 50 -7.61 1.00 17.12
C ARG A 50 -7.32 2.10 16.10
N ILE A 51 -7.92 2.01 14.92
CA ILE A 51 -7.79 3.03 13.89
C ILE A 51 -8.50 4.31 14.36
N GLU A 52 -9.71 4.20 14.90
CA GLU A 52 -10.47 5.33 15.44
C GLU A 52 -9.72 6.02 16.57
N GLU A 53 -9.13 5.27 17.51
CA GLU A 53 -8.29 5.81 18.58
C GLU A 53 -7.10 6.62 18.05
N ILE A 54 -6.33 6.08 17.10
CA ILE A 54 -5.21 6.82 16.46
C ILE A 54 -5.71 8.09 15.77
N LEU A 55 -6.86 8.02 15.10
CA LEU A 55 -7.42 9.19 14.41
C LEU A 55 -7.91 10.26 15.40
N GLU A 56 -8.45 9.87 16.55
CA GLU A 56 -8.89 10.78 17.61
C GLU A 56 -7.72 11.44 18.35
N GLU A 57 -6.64 10.68 18.61
CA GLU A 57 -5.49 11.15 19.38
C GLU A 57 -4.50 11.96 18.54
N ASP A 58 -4.24 11.55 17.29
CA ASP A 58 -3.10 12.04 16.51
C ASP A 58 -3.47 12.87 15.28
N LEU A 59 -4.74 12.95 14.85
CA LEU A 59 -5.07 13.85 13.74
C LEU A 59 -5.13 15.31 14.20
N PRO A 60 -4.49 16.24 13.46
CA PRO A 60 -4.51 17.67 13.79
C PRO A 60 -5.87 18.35 13.48
N VAL A 61 -6.83 17.60 12.93
CA VAL A 61 -8.12 18.11 12.45
C VAL A 61 -9.23 17.11 12.70
N SER A 62 -10.43 17.62 12.96
CA SER A 62 -11.65 16.81 12.97
C SER A 62 -11.87 16.13 11.62
N TYR A 63 -12.43 14.93 11.64
CA TYR A 63 -12.66 14.12 10.44
C TYR A 63 -14.05 13.49 10.40
N THR A 64 -14.39 12.94 9.23
CA THR A 64 -15.56 12.07 9.04
C THR A 64 -15.13 10.83 8.28
N VAL A 65 -15.69 9.67 8.62
CA VAL A 65 -15.41 8.41 7.94
C VAL A 65 -16.43 8.18 6.84
N LYS A 66 -15.96 7.86 5.64
CA LYS A 66 -16.79 7.40 4.52
C LYS A 66 -16.26 6.08 4.01
N TYR A 67 -17.16 5.12 3.79
CA TYR A 67 -16.81 3.91 3.06
C TYR A 67 -16.66 4.27 1.58
N ASP A 68 -15.51 3.92 1.01
CA ASP A 68 -15.22 4.23 -0.39
C ASP A 68 -16.17 3.41 -1.29
N ARG A 69 -16.71 4.06 -2.31
CA ARG A 69 -17.56 3.39 -3.33
C ARG A 69 -16.73 2.71 -4.40
N LEU A 70 -15.42 2.99 -4.44
CA LEU A 70 -14.52 2.33 -5.37
C LEU A 70 -14.44 0.83 -5.05
N PRO A 71 -14.28 -0.01 -6.07
CA PRO A 71 -14.17 -1.44 -5.87
C PRO A 71 -13.02 -1.77 -4.89
N PRO A 72 -13.23 -2.78 -4.02
CA PRO A 72 -12.18 -3.33 -3.17
C PRO A 72 -10.94 -3.68 -3.99
N ARG A 73 -9.76 -3.29 -3.51
CA ARG A 73 -8.50 -3.70 -4.15
C ARG A 73 -8.18 -5.13 -3.78
N ALA A 74 -7.66 -5.89 -4.74
CA ALA A 74 -7.14 -7.21 -4.50
C ALA A 74 -5.71 -7.13 -3.94
N TYR A 75 -5.39 -8.01 -2.99
CA TYR A 75 -4.06 -8.19 -2.46
C TYR A 75 -3.74 -9.66 -2.26
N THR A 76 -2.45 -9.98 -2.17
CA THR A 76 -1.96 -11.30 -1.79
C THR A 76 -0.78 -11.17 -0.83
N VAL A 77 -0.40 -12.26 -0.18
CA VAL A 77 0.70 -12.33 0.77
C VAL A 77 1.77 -13.24 0.20
N ILE A 78 2.97 -12.70 0.01
CA ILE A 78 4.08 -13.41 -0.62
C ILE A 78 5.25 -13.44 0.36
N PRO A 79 5.84 -14.61 0.64
CA PRO A 79 7.07 -14.68 1.42
C PRO A 79 8.14 -13.79 0.79
N SER A 80 8.74 -12.93 1.58
CA SER A 80 9.78 -11.97 1.19
C SER A 80 10.91 -12.61 0.36
N SER A 81 11.31 -13.83 0.70
CA SER A 81 12.33 -14.60 -0.03
C SER A 81 11.92 -14.97 -1.46
N LYS A 82 10.63 -14.96 -1.78
CA LYS A 82 10.06 -15.30 -3.08
C LYS A 82 9.52 -14.09 -3.85
N PHE A 83 9.44 -12.92 -3.21
CA PHE A 83 8.72 -11.76 -3.76
C PHE A 83 9.28 -11.30 -5.10
N ASN A 84 10.58 -11.08 -5.24
CA ASN A 84 11.16 -10.59 -6.48
C ASN A 84 10.98 -11.59 -7.64
N SER A 85 11.22 -12.88 -7.38
CA SER A 85 11.02 -13.92 -8.39
C SER A 85 9.56 -14.05 -8.82
N LEU A 86 8.62 -13.99 -7.86
CA LEU A 86 7.19 -14.11 -8.15
C LEU A 86 6.67 -12.85 -8.84
N LYS A 87 7.05 -11.65 -8.39
CA LYS A 87 6.69 -10.39 -9.03
C LYS A 87 7.05 -10.38 -10.51
N GLU A 88 8.26 -10.80 -10.87
CA GLU A 88 8.67 -10.90 -12.27
C GLU A 88 7.88 -11.97 -13.03
N THR A 89 7.67 -13.14 -12.42
CA THR A 89 6.93 -14.24 -13.04
C THR A 89 5.47 -13.85 -13.31
N LEU A 90 4.80 -13.26 -12.33
CA LEU A 90 3.42 -12.78 -12.43
C LEU A 90 3.28 -11.70 -13.51
N LEU A 91 4.25 -10.78 -13.60
CA LEU A 91 4.24 -9.74 -14.62
C LEU A 91 4.43 -10.33 -16.03
N LYS A 92 5.42 -11.21 -16.22
CA LYS A 92 5.81 -11.71 -17.54
C LYS A 92 4.86 -12.78 -18.08
N ASN A 93 4.40 -13.69 -17.21
CA ASN A 93 3.66 -14.88 -17.64
C ASN A 93 2.14 -14.70 -17.51
N GLU A 94 1.69 -13.95 -16.51
CA GLU A 94 0.26 -13.82 -16.19
C GLU A 94 -0.26 -12.39 -16.40
N ARG A 95 0.61 -11.44 -16.80
CA ARG A 95 0.28 -10.01 -16.95
C ARG A 95 -0.34 -9.40 -15.69
N ILE A 96 0.12 -9.85 -14.52
CA ILE A 96 -0.33 -9.36 -13.22
C ILE A 96 0.67 -8.32 -12.69
N GLY A 97 0.18 -7.10 -12.48
CA GLY A 97 0.93 -6.06 -11.79
C GLY A 97 0.93 -6.31 -10.29
N THR A 98 2.10 -6.24 -9.65
CA THR A 98 2.27 -6.48 -8.21
C THR A 98 3.02 -5.30 -7.56
N ILE A 99 2.43 -4.72 -6.52
CA ILE A 99 2.99 -3.56 -5.78
C ILE A 99 3.06 -3.94 -4.30
N ALA A 100 4.27 -4.00 -3.73
CA ALA A 100 4.45 -4.19 -2.29
C ALA A 100 3.93 -2.95 -1.53
N VAL A 101 3.12 -3.18 -0.49
CA VAL A 101 2.51 -2.11 0.30
C VAL A 101 2.79 -2.21 1.79
N LYS A 102 3.03 -3.42 2.29
CA LYS A 102 3.40 -3.67 3.69
C LYS A 102 4.27 -4.91 3.80
N GLN A 103 5.18 -4.90 4.76
CA GLN A 103 5.92 -6.08 5.19
C GLN A 103 5.66 -6.32 6.67
N GLU A 104 5.19 -7.52 7.02
CA GLU A 104 5.09 -7.98 8.41
C GLU A 104 5.91 -9.26 8.51
N ASP A 105 6.83 -9.32 9.48
CA ASP A 105 7.78 -10.43 9.63
C ASP A 105 8.53 -10.75 8.31
N LYS A 106 8.31 -11.96 7.78
CA LYS A 106 8.90 -12.48 6.55
C LYS A 106 7.96 -12.42 5.36
N ASP A 107 6.80 -11.78 5.50
CA ASP A 107 5.76 -11.75 4.49
C ASP A 107 5.55 -10.34 3.94
N ILE A 108 5.38 -10.27 2.62
CA ILE A 108 5.08 -9.04 1.89
C ILE A 108 3.63 -9.08 1.45
N TYR A 109 2.86 -8.11 1.92
CA TYR A 109 1.53 -7.82 1.43
C TYR A 109 1.67 -6.98 0.17
N ALA A 110 1.07 -7.45 -0.91
CA ALA A 110 1.16 -6.81 -2.20
C ALA A 110 -0.21 -6.65 -2.84
N PHE A 111 -0.50 -5.43 -3.31
CA PHE A 111 -1.63 -5.22 -4.20
C PHE A 111 -1.35 -5.86 -5.55
N ILE A 112 -2.39 -6.48 -6.10
CA ILE A 112 -2.34 -7.21 -7.35
C ILE A 112 -3.49 -6.77 -8.26
N ARG A 113 -3.21 -6.72 -9.55
CA ARG A 113 -4.24 -6.49 -10.58
C ARG A 113 -3.84 -7.13 -11.89
N LEU A 114 -4.81 -7.60 -12.65
CA LEU A 114 -4.61 -7.92 -14.06
C LEU A 114 -4.40 -6.59 -14.80
N LEU A 115 -3.32 -6.50 -15.59
CA LEU A 115 -3.02 -5.29 -16.33
C LEU A 115 -3.96 -5.06 -17.52
N ASP A 116 -4.68 -6.10 -17.94
CA ASP A 116 -5.59 -6.09 -19.08
C ASP A 116 -7.06 -5.95 -18.68
N ASP A 117 -7.35 -6.05 -17.38
CA ASP A 117 -8.71 -6.02 -16.87
C ASP A 117 -9.08 -4.59 -16.50
N THR A 118 -9.98 -4.00 -17.29
CA THR A 118 -10.55 -2.67 -17.05
C THR A 118 -11.59 -2.64 -15.94
N ASP A 119 -12.20 -3.79 -15.60
CA ASP A 119 -13.25 -3.85 -14.58
C ASP A 119 -12.69 -3.82 -13.16
N HIS A 120 -11.39 -4.11 -12.98
CA HIS A 120 -10.63 -4.01 -11.72
C HIS A 120 -11.24 -4.71 -10.49
N ALA A 121 -12.33 -5.44 -10.65
CA ALA A 121 -13.18 -5.97 -9.58
C ALA A 121 -13.36 -7.50 -9.64
N ASP A 122 -12.97 -8.15 -10.73
CA ASP A 122 -13.09 -9.60 -10.90
C ASP A 122 -11.90 -10.33 -10.26
N THR A 123 -12.03 -10.60 -8.97
CA THR A 123 -11.03 -11.37 -8.22
C THR A 123 -11.01 -12.85 -8.55
N ASN A 124 -12.04 -13.40 -9.18
CA ASN A 124 -12.07 -14.82 -9.51
C ASN A 124 -11.06 -15.13 -10.62
N LYS A 125 -10.99 -14.28 -11.65
CA LYS A 125 -9.95 -14.36 -12.68
C LYS A 125 -8.56 -14.26 -12.09
N LEU A 126 -8.32 -13.30 -11.18
CA LEU A 126 -7.04 -13.20 -10.47
C LEU A 126 -6.69 -14.48 -9.72
N GLN A 127 -7.67 -15.13 -9.09
CA GLN A 127 -7.45 -16.37 -8.33
C GLN A 127 -7.03 -17.53 -9.24
N GLU A 128 -7.65 -17.70 -10.41
CA GLU A 128 -7.29 -18.75 -11.38
C GLU A 128 -5.81 -18.68 -11.81
N HIS A 129 -5.28 -17.47 -11.97
CA HIS A 129 -3.86 -17.27 -12.28
C HIS A 129 -2.94 -17.56 -11.08
N LEU A 130 -3.37 -17.17 -9.87
CA LEU A 130 -2.55 -17.24 -8.66
C LEU A 130 -2.52 -18.63 -8.00
N ASP A 131 -3.51 -19.48 -8.27
CA ASP A 131 -3.54 -20.88 -7.82
C ASP A 131 -2.30 -21.66 -8.27
N LYS A 132 -1.79 -21.39 -9.48
CA LYS A 132 -0.55 -22.00 -10.03
C LYS A 132 0.68 -21.77 -9.15
N TYR A 133 0.65 -20.71 -8.34
CA TYR A 133 1.74 -20.28 -7.47
C TYR A 133 1.44 -20.50 -5.99
N SER A 134 0.30 -21.15 -5.68
CA SER A 134 -0.20 -21.34 -4.31
C SER A 134 -0.37 -20.01 -3.56
N LEU A 135 -0.86 -18.98 -4.28
CA LEU A 135 -1.14 -17.66 -3.73
C LEU A 135 -2.66 -17.44 -3.65
N GLU A 136 -3.10 -16.89 -2.52
CA GLU A 136 -4.50 -16.56 -2.27
C GLU A 136 -4.77 -15.09 -2.60
N VAL A 137 -5.87 -14.81 -3.28
CA VAL A 137 -6.39 -13.46 -3.55
C VAL A 137 -7.33 -13.06 -2.42
N LYS A 138 -7.01 -11.94 -1.78
CA LYS A 138 -7.81 -11.32 -0.73
C LYS A 138 -8.28 -9.95 -1.18
N LYS A 139 -9.35 -9.44 -0.56
CA LYS A 139 -9.86 -8.08 -0.80
C LYS A 139 -9.64 -7.21 0.42
N VAL A 140 -9.27 -5.96 0.20
CA VAL A 140 -9.25 -4.96 1.27
C VAL A 140 -10.60 -4.25 1.37
N ASN A 141 -10.99 -3.88 2.58
CA ASN A 141 -12.04 -2.90 2.79
C ASN A 141 -11.44 -1.50 2.66
N ARG A 142 -12.08 -0.64 1.86
CA ARG A 142 -11.58 0.71 1.60
C ARG A 142 -12.36 1.73 2.39
N ILE A 143 -11.65 2.48 3.23
CA ILE A 143 -12.20 3.54 4.04
C ILE A 143 -11.52 4.85 3.67
N TYR A 144 -12.32 5.90 3.54
CA TYR A 144 -11.86 7.26 3.33
C TYR A 144 -12.14 8.11 4.57
N VAL A 145 -11.07 8.54 5.24
CA VAL A 145 -11.13 9.49 6.35
C VAL A 145 -11.06 10.89 5.74
N ARG A 146 -12.20 11.59 5.69
CA ARG A 146 -12.27 12.94 5.13
C ARG A 146 -12.02 13.98 6.21
N PHE A 147 -11.07 14.88 5.98
CA PHE A 147 -10.81 15.98 6.89
C PHE A 147 -11.82 17.12 6.74
N SER A 148 -12.06 17.85 7.83
CA SER A 148 -12.93 19.04 7.82
C SER A 148 -12.31 20.21 7.06
N LYS A 149 -10.98 20.27 6.99
CA LYS A 149 -10.20 21.22 6.21
C LYS A 149 -8.97 20.55 5.63
N HIS A 150 -8.43 21.12 4.57
CA HIS A 150 -7.16 20.67 3.99
C HIS A 150 -6.02 20.90 5.00
N VAL A 151 -5.13 19.92 5.11
CA VAL A 151 -3.94 19.95 6.00
C VAL A 151 -2.72 19.64 5.19
N LYS A 152 -1.55 20.15 5.59
CA LYS A 152 -0.33 19.79 4.88
C LYS A 152 -0.01 18.33 5.14
N ASN A 153 0.55 17.64 4.14
CA ASN A 153 0.95 16.24 4.29
C ASN A 153 1.92 16.01 5.46
N GLU A 154 2.84 16.94 5.72
CA GLU A 154 3.79 16.86 6.84
C GLU A 154 3.09 16.80 8.20
N GLU A 155 1.93 17.44 8.34
CA GLU A 155 1.18 17.48 9.60
C GLU A 155 0.48 16.16 9.94
N ILE A 156 0.26 15.30 8.94
CA ILE A 156 -0.43 14.00 9.09
C ILE A 156 0.50 12.81 8.89
N GLU A 157 1.77 13.04 8.58
CA GLU A 157 2.74 11.98 8.31
C GLU A 157 2.89 11.04 9.51
N HIS A 158 2.92 11.61 10.73
CA HIS A 158 2.97 10.84 11.96
C HIS A 158 1.77 9.90 12.09
N THR A 159 0.55 10.41 11.96
CA THR A 159 -0.69 9.63 12.02
C THR A 159 -0.71 8.53 10.96
N ILE A 160 -0.31 8.83 9.72
CA ILE A 160 -0.25 7.83 8.64
C ILE A 160 0.73 6.70 9.00
N ASN A 161 1.87 7.02 9.59
CA ASN A 161 2.86 6.01 9.99
C ASN A 161 2.34 5.14 11.13
N LEU A 162 1.63 5.70 12.11
CA LEU A 162 0.93 4.92 13.15
C LEU A 162 -0.08 3.97 12.52
N LEU A 163 -0.95 4.48 11.63
CA LEU A 163 -1.95 3.68 10.93
C LEU A 163 -1.31 2.55 10.11
N LYS A 164 -0.20 2.78 9.40
CA LYS A 164 0.51 1.71 8.66
C LYS A 164 1.02 0.58 9.55
N ASN A 165 1.35 0.87 10.80
CA ASN A 165 1.83 -0.13 11.75
C ASN A 165 0.71 -0.98 12.32
N GLU A 166 -0.55 -0.54 12.23
CA GLU A 166 -1.68 -1.32 12.70
C GLU A 166 -1.85 -2.62 11.91
N SER A 167 -2.01 -3.73 12.63
CA SER A 167 -2.08 -5.07 12.04
C SER A 167 -3.25 -5.23 11.04
N ASN A 168 -4.35 -4.50 11.23
CA ASN A 168 -5.50 -4.54 10.32
C ASN A 168 -5.29 -3.69 9.05
N VAL A 169 -4.31 -2.79 9.03
CA VAL A 169 -4.07 -1.90 7.90
C VAL A 169 -3.11 -2.57 6.90
N ILE A 170 -3.54 -2.70 5.65
CA ILE A 170 -2.72 -3.12 4.51
C ILE A 170 -2.03 -1.92 3.85
N GLY A 171 -2.75 -0.80 3.76
CA GLY A 171 -2.25 0.43 3.17
C GLY A 171 -2.89 1.66 3.82
N ALA A 172 -2.10 2.71 3.94
CA ALA A 172 -2.57 4.03 4.33
C ALA A 172 -1.80 5.08 3.54
N SER A 173 -2.52 6.02 2.92
CA SER A 173 -1.91 7.08 2.10
C SER A 173 -2.69 8.38 2.21
N PRO A 174 -2.02 9.54 2.13
CA PRO A 174 -2.71 10.82 2.06
C PRO A 174 -3.52 10.90 0.77
N ALA A 175 -4.75 11.39 0.85
CA ALA A 175 -5.57 11.71 -0.31
C ALA A 175 -5.30 13.16 -0.71
N LEU A 176 -4.33 13.31 -1.59
CA LEU A 176 -3.84 14.61 -2.06
C LEU A 176 -4.95 15.37 -2.78
N VAL A 177 -5.04 16.65 -2.48
CA VAL A 177 -5.85 17.62 -3.21
C VAL A 177 -4.89 18.64 -3.83
N GLU A 178 -5.12 18.99 -5.10
CA GLU A 178 -4.38 20.09 -5.71
C GLU A 178 -4.69 21.38 -4.92
N GLY A 179 -3.63 22.09 -4.53
CA GLY A 179 -3.70 23.31 -3.72
C GLY A 179 -3.94 24.57 -4.54
#